data_AF-A0AAQ0H0Q4-F1
#
_entry.id   AF-A0AAQ0H0Q4-F1
#
_cell.length_a   1.000
_cell.length_b   1.000
_cell.length_c   1.000
_cell.angle_alpha   90.00
_cell.angle_beta   90.00
_cell.angle_gamma   90.00
#
_symmetry.space_group_name_H-M   'P 1'
#
loop_
_entity.id
_entity.type
_entity.pdbx_description
1 polymer ?
#
loop_
_entity_poly.entity_id
_entity_poly.type
_entity_poly.pdbx_seq_one_letter_code
_entity_poly.pdbx_strand_id
1 'polypeptide(L)' 'MNVDHKCANCGSNNIRVRTSEKIGLLSIDVLAYCNNCGTELRVQSQITRVRTPIYNDRPEALSANKPLNQIDERQQEIDI' A
#
# COMPACT_ATOMS: atom_id res chain seq x y z
N MET A 1 -3.73 11.52 -17.70
CA MET A 1 -2.76 11.17 -16.65
C MET A 1 -3.24 11.81 -15.36
N ASN A 2 -3.70 11.01 -14.41
CA ASN A 2 -4.18 11.52 -13.13
C ASN A 2 -3.05 11.45 -12.12
N VAL A 3 -2.51 12.61 -11.79
CA VAL A 3 -1.65 12.79 -10.63
C VAL A 3 -2.57 13.31 -9.53
N ASP A 4 -2.94 12.46 -8.58
CA ASP A 4 -3.74 12.87 -7.42
C ASP A 4 -2.86 13.66 -6.47
N HIS A 5 -2.82 14.98 -6.67
CA HIS A 5 -2.16 15.93 -5.78
C HIS A 5 -3.16 16.96 -5.27
N LYS A 6 -2.93 17.42 -4.03
CA LYS A 6 -3.65 18.54 -3.43
C LYS A 6 -2.88 19.83 -3.65
N CYS A 7 -3.60 20.91 -3.96
CA CYS A 7 -2.99 22.23 -4.04
C CYS A 7 -2.51 22.66 -2.66
N ALA A 8 -1.21 22.96 -2.51
CA ALA A 8 -0.63 23.41 -1.24
C ALA A 8 -1.14 24.80 -0.80
N ASN A 9 -1.71 25.58 -1.71
CA ASN A 9 -2.21 26.92 -1.42
C ASN A 9 -3.68 26.91 -0.97
N CYS A 10 -4.58 26.31 -1.76
CA CYS A 10 -6.04 26.34 -1.48
C CYS A 10 -6.64 25.00 -1.06
N GLY A 11 -5.86 23.91 -1.01
CA GLY A 11 -6.34 22.57 -0.63
C GLY A 11 -7.22 21.87 -1.66
N SER A 12 -7.52 22.50 -2.81
CA SER A 12 -8.33 21.90 -3.87
C SER A 12 -7.61 20.72 -4.55
N ASN A 13 -8.39 19.69 -4.91
CA ASN A 13 -7.94 18.55 -5.72
C ASN A 13 -8.02 18.83 -7.23
N ASN A 14 -8.57 19.98 -7.64
CA ASN A 14 -8.76 20.32 -9.05
C ASN A 14 -7.47 20.88 -9.64
N ILE A 15 -6.57 19.97 -10.01
CA ILE A 15 -5.25 20.28 -10.58
C ILE A 15 -5.21 19.85 -12.04
N ARG A 16 -4.79 20.75 -12.91
CA ARG A 16 -4.52 20.49 -14.33
C ARG A 16 -3.02 20.30 -14.53
N VAL A 17 -2.65 19.09 -14.93
CA VAL A 17 -1.28 18.78 -15.37
C VAL A 17 -1.04 19.39 -16.76
N ARG A 18 0.03 20.19 -16.93
CA ARG A 18 0.39 20.79 -18.22
C ARG A 18 1.53 20.04 -18.92
N THR A 19 2.57 19.67 -18.18
CA THR A 19 3.73 18.94 -18.70
C THR A 19 4.16 17.88 -17.70
N SER A 20 4.07 16.62 -18.10
CA SER A 20 4.75 15.53 -17.41
C SER A 20 6.12 15.37 -18.05
N GLU A 21 7.15 15.96 -17.44
CA GLU A 21 8.50 15.98 -18.01
C GLU A 21 9.13 14.58 -18.02
N LYS A 22 8.84 13.74 -17.01
CA LYS A 22 9.34 12.36 -17.00
C LYS A 22 8.49 11.39 -16.18
N ILE A 23 7.76 10.55 -16.92
CA ILE A 23 7.07 9.30 -16.56
C ILE A 23 7.93 8.14 -16.07
N GLY A 24 8.74 8.24 -15.02
CA GLY A 24 9.59 7.12 -14.58
C GLY A 24 8.86 6.06 -13.74
N LEU A 25 9.34 4.81 -13.73
CA LEU A 25 8.83 3.77 -12.81
C LEU A 25 9.00 4.17 -11.33
N LEU A 26 10.07 4.89 -11.01
CA LEU A 26 10.45 5.26 -9.65
C LEU A 26 10.39 6.76 -9.37
N SER A 27 10.19 7.58 -10.40
CA SER A 27 10.22 9.04 -10.28
C SER A 27 9.22 9.71 -11.22
N ILE A 28 8.60 10.77 -10.71
CA ILE A 28 7.61 11.59 -11.40
C ILE A 28 8.04 13.05 -11.20
N ASP A 29 8.30 13.77 -12.30
CA ASP A 29 8.44 15.23 -12.30
C ASP A 29 7.36 15.84 -13.19
N VAL A 30 6.53 16.70 -12.60
CA VAL A 30 5.32 17.24 -13.21
C VAL A 30 5.16 18.72 -12.88
N LEU A 31 4.84 19.50 -13.90
CA LEU A 31 4.41 20.89 -13.77
C LEU A 31 2.89 20.97 -13.93
N ALA A 32 2.23 21.43 -12.88
CA ALA A 32 0.78 21.43 -12.75
C ALA A 32 0.26 22.80 -12.28
N TYR A 33 -0.98 23.12 -12.65
CA TYR A 33 -1.65 24.35 -12.24
C TYR A 33 -2.94 24.01 -11.50
N CYS A 34 -3.22 24.74 -10.42
CA CYS A 34 -4.51 24.65 -9.77
C CYS A 34 -5.55 25.47 -10.54
N ASN A 35 -6.65 24.84 -10.95
CA ASN A 35 -7.72 25.55 -11.67
C ASN A 35 -8.52 26.50 -10.76
N ASN A 36 -8.44 26.31 -9.43
CA ASN A 36 -9.20 27.11 -8.48
C ASN A 36 -8.51 28.44 -8.12
N CYS A 37 -7.21 28.41 -7.88
CA CYS A 37 -6.44 29.59 -7.45
C CYS A 37 -5.34 30.02 -8.44
N GLY A 38 -5.17 29.30 -9.56
CA GLY A 38 -4.16 29.62 -10.58
C GLY A 38 -2.71 29.34 -10.17
N THR A 39 -2.47 28.82 -8.96
CA THR A 39 -1.12 28.55 -8.46
C THR A 39 -0.42 27.48 -9.29
N GLU A 40 0.82 27.75 -9.66
CA GLU A 40 1.74 26.79 -10.29
C GLU A 40 2.38 25.88 -9.23
N LEU A 41 2.45 24.59 -9.55
CA LEU A 41 3.00 23.55 -8.70
C LEU A 41 4.01 22.75 -9.50
N ARG A 42 5.26 22.74 -9.04
CA ARG A 42 6.25 21.77 -9.48
C ARG A 42 6.25 20.61 -8.50
N VAL A 43 5.87 19.43 -8.99
CA VAL A 43 5.69 18.23 -8.19
C VAL A 43 6.78 17.24 -8.56
N GLN A 44 7.62 16.88 -7.59
CA GLN A 44 8.57 15.79 -7.69
C GLN A 44 8.18 14.69 -6.70
N SER A 45 7.91 13.50 -7.22
CA SER A 45 7.62 12.31 -6.42
C SER A 45 8.63 11.22 -6.74
N GLN A 46 9.14 10.55 -5.71
CA GLN A 46 10.12 9.49 -5.83
C GLN A 46 9.76 8.32 -4.92
N ILE A 47 9.74 7.12 -5.48
CA ILE A 47 9.62 5.88 -4.71
C ILE A 47 11.00 5.55 -4.13
N THR A 48 11.15 5.76 -2.82
CA THR A 48 12.42 5.51 -2.12
C THR A 48 12.60 4.05 -1.69
N ARG A 49 11.50 3.32 -1.50
CA ARG A 49 11.53 1.92 -1.08
C ARG A 49 10.30 1.17 -1.55
N VAL A 50 10.53 0.04 -2.22
CA VAL A 50 9.50 -0.95 -2.52
C VAL A 50 9.79 -2.19 -1.67
N ARG A 51 8.79 -2.66 -0.91
CA ARG A 51 8.85 -3.94 -0.22
C ARG A 51 7.62 -4.75 -0.64
N THR A 52 7.85 -5.92 -1.21
CA THR A 52 6.78 -6.89 -1.45
C THR A 52 6.61 -7.73 -0.18
N PRO A 53 5.44 -7.76 0.46
CA PRO A 53 5.22 -8.63 1.60
C PRO A 53 5.30 -10.08 1.13
N ILE A 54 6.21 -10.86 1.72
CA ILE A 54 6.28 -12.31 1.52
C ILE A 54 5.62 -12.92 2.74
N TYR A 55 4.42 -13.47 2.55
CA TYR A 55 3.75 -14.25 3.57
C TYR A 55 4.27 -15.69 3.46
N ASN A 56 5.16 -16.06 4.37
CA ASN A 56 5.55 -17.45 4.54
C ASN A 56 4.64 -18.06 5.61
N ASP A 57 3.85 -19.06 5.20
CA ASP A 57 3.13 -19.88 6.16
C ASP A 57 4.15 -20.59 7.05
N ARG A 58 4.07 -20.34 8.36
CA ARG A 58 4.93 -21.02 9.34
C ARG A 58 4.26 -22.32 9.75
N PRO A 59 4.80 -23.50 9.39
CA PRO A 59 4.23 -24.78 9.81
C PRO A 59 4.20 -24.93 11.33
N GLU A 60 5.05 -24.20 12.06
CA GLU A 60 5.06 -24.11 13.53
C GLU A 60 3.75 -23.55 14.08
N ALA A 61 3.17 -22.52 13.45
CA ALA A 61 1.89 -21.95 13.85
C ALA A 61 0.71 -22.87 13.50
N LEU A 62 0.85 -23.69 12.45
CA LEU A 62 -0.09 -24.75 12.10
C LEU A 62 0.01 -25.95 13.05
N SER A 63 1.17 -26.17 13.68
CA SER A 63 1.40 -27.27 14.63
C SER A 63 0.87 -27.01 16.05
N ALA A 64 0.60 -25.76 16.41
CA ALA A 64 0.03 -25.40 17.71
C ALA A 64 -1.42 -25.92 17.87
N ASN A 65 -2.14 -26.07 16.76
CA ASN A 65 -3.38 -26.83 16.73
C ASN A 65 -3.04 -28.29 16.48
N LYS A 66 -2.73 -29.03 17.55
CA LYS A 66 -2.76 -30.49 17.49
C LYS A 66 -4.13 -30.86 16.91
N PRO A 67 -4.22 -31.49 15.72
CA PRO A 67 -5.51 -31.88 15.20
C PRO A 67 -6.13 -32.83 16.23
N LEU A 68 -7.39 -32.60 16.58
CA LEU A 68 -8.18 -33.46 17.47
C LEU A 68 -8.12 -34.96 17.06
N ASN A 69 -7.68 -35.25 15.82
CA ASN A 69 -7.40 -36.57 15.28
C ASN A 69 -6.15 -37.29 15.86
N GLN A 70 -5.36 -36.65 16.74
CA GLN A 70 -4.24 -37.29 17.46
C GLN A 70 -4.52 -37.45 18.97
N ILE A 71 -5.78 -37.39 19.36
CA ILE A 71 -6.20 -37.82 20.71
C ILE A 71 -6.23 -39.34 20.67
N ASP A 72 -5.46 -39.99 21.55
CA ASP A 72 -5.49 -41.43 21.76
C ASP A 72 -6.92 -41.82 22.15
N GLU A 73 -7.54 -42.79 21.46
CA GLU A 73 -8.93 -43.21 21.71
C GLU A 73 -9.13 -43.65 23.17
N ARG A 74 -8.07 -44.13 23.84
CA ARG A 74 -8.07 -44.53 25.25
C ARG A 74 -8.25 -43.36 26.23
N GLN A 75 -8.16 -42.13 25.74
CA GLN A 75 -8.31 -40.92 26.53
C GLN A 75 -9.75 -40.40 26.53
N GLN A 76 -10.67 -41.03 25.79
CA GLN A 76 -12.10 -40.72 25.80
C GLN A 76 -12.87 -41.34 26.98
N GLU A 77 -12.29 -42.33 27.66
CA GLU A 77 -12.98 -43.10 28.74
C GLU A 77 -12.71 -42.59 30.16
N ILE A 78 -11.97 -41.50 30.34
CA ILE A 78 -11.80 -40.90 31.67
C ILE A 78 -12.98 -39.96 31.92
N ASP A 79 -14.12 -40.56 32.31
CA ASP A 79 -15.22 -39.84 32.94
C ASP A 79 -14.72 -39.22 34.26
N ILE A 80 -14.89 -37.90 34.40
CA ILE A 80 -14.74 -37.17 35.67
C ILE A 80 -16.12 -37.03 36.30
#